data_AF-A4P0I0-F1
#
_entry.id   AF-A4P0I0-F1
#
_cell.length_a   1.000
_cell.length_b   1.000
_cell.length_c   1.000
_cell.angle_alpha   90.00
_cell.angle_beta   90.00
_cell.angle_gamma   90.00
#
_symmetry.space_group_name_H-M   'P 1'
#
loop_
_entity.id
_entity.type
_entity.pdbx_description
1 polymer ?
#
loop_
_entity_poly.entity_id
_entity_poly.type
_entity_poly.pdbx_seq_one_letter_code
_entity_poly.pdbx_strand_id
1 'polypeptide(L)' 'MGFNGSSAAIAAVHQYGLTARPSNNKDFKVQYAQRELLGFSESDVELIENLIIEQLSL' A
#
# COMPACT_ATOMS: atom_id res chain seq x y z
N MET A 1 -15.15 -3.97 4.20
CA MET A 1 -14.60 -3.69 2.86
C MET A 1 -13.12 -3.42 3.03
N GLY A 2 -12.23 -4.34 2.67
CA GLY A 2 -10.79 -4.27 3.02
C GLY A 2 -9.90 -3.98 1.82
N PHE A 3 -8.69 -3.49 2.08
CA PHE A 3 -7.64 -3.31 1.09
C PHE A 3 -6.84 -4.61 0.93
N ASN A 4 -7.41 -5.60 0.24
CA ASN A 4 -6.79 -6.92 0.07
C ASN A 4 -6.84 -7.39 -1.40
N GLY A 5 -6.20 -8.53 -1.68
CA GLY A 5 -6.22 -9.16 -2.99
C GLY A 5 -5.74 -8.24 -4.12
N SER A 6 -6.54 -8.12 -5.17
CA SER A 6 -6.22 -7.33 -6.37
C SER A 6 -6.00 -5.85 -6.07
N SER A 7 -6.75 -5.26 -5.15
CA SER A 7 -6.60 -3.84 -4.79
C SER A 7 -5.25 -3.56 -4.14
N ALA A 8 -4.81 -4.45 -3.24
CA ALA A 8 -3.49 -4.37 -2.61
C ALA A 8 -2.36 -4.53 -3.65
N ALA A 9 -2.52 -5.46 -4.59
CA ALA A 9 -1.55 -5.66 -5.67
C ALA A 9 -1.43 -4.44 -6.59
N ILE A 10 -2.55 -3.82 -6.97
CA ILE A 10 -2.57 -2.61 -7.80
C ILE A 10 -1.87 -1.46 -7.07
N ALA A 11 -2.18 -1.25 -5.79
CA ALA A 11 -1.50 -0.21 -5.01
C ALA A 11 0.00 -0.45 -4.92
N ALA A 12 0.48 -1.66 -4.65
CA ALA A 12 1.91 -1.94 -4.60
C ALA A 12 2.60 -1.63 -5.94
N VAL A 13 1.97 -1.98 -7.07
CA VAL A 13 2.49 -1.65 -8.40
C VAL A 13 2.65 -0.14 -8.58
N HIS A 14 1.66 0.64 -8.20
CA HIS A 14 1.73 2.10 -8.34
C HIS A 14 2.64 2.74 -7.28
N GLN A 15 2.62 2.29 -6.03
CA GLN A 15 3.42 2.81 -4.91
C GLN A 15 4.91 2.79 -5.22
N TYR A 16 5.39 1.69 -5.80
CA TYR A 16 6.80 1.47 -6.09
C TYR A 16 7.13 1.64 -7.58
N GLY A 17 6.15 2.04 -8.40
CA GLY A 17 6.32 2.16 -9.85
C GLY A 17 6.82 0.86 -10.49
N LEU A 18 6.18 -0.28 -10.22
CA LEU A 18 6.62 -1.58 -10.72
C LEU A 18 6.19 -1.80 -12.17
N THR A 19 6.84 -2.74 -12.84
CA THR A 19 6.38 -3.26 -14.14
C THR A 19 5.33 -4.35 -13.95
N ALA A 20 4.12 -4.17 -14.49
CA ALA A 20 3.03 -5.15 -14.38
C ALA A 20 2.18 -5.23 -15.65
N ARG A 21 1.33 -6.26 -15.74
CA ARG A 21 0.30 -6.36 -16.80
C ARG A 21 -0.86 -5.42 -16.49
N PRO A 22 -1.35 -4.64 -17.46
CA PRO A 22 -2.52 -3.79 -17.24
C PRO A 22 -3.81 -4.56 -16.92
N SER A 23 -3.93 -5.78 -17.43
CA SER A 23 -5.07 -6.68 -17.17
C SER A 23 -4.71 -8.12 -17.56
N ASN A 24 -5.49 -9.08 -17.09
CA ASN A 24 -5.25 -10.52 -17.33
C ASN A 24 -5.25 -10.92 -18.81
N ASN A 25 -5.90 -10.14 -19.67
CA ASN A 25 -6.00 -10.37 -21.12
C ASN A 25 -4.94 -9.63 -21.94
N LYS A 26 -3.97 -8.95 -21.32
CA LYS A 26 -2.83 -8.34 -22.01
C LYS A 26 -1.60 -9.22 -21.85
N ASP A 27 -0.94 -9.50 -22.96
CA ASP A 27 0.29 -10.30 -23.01
C ASP A 27 1.55 -9.47 -22.73
N PHE A 28 1.48 -8.14 -22.87
CA PHE A 28 2.56 -7.21 -22.55
C PHE A 28 2.53 -6.66 -21.12
N LYS A 29 3.67 -6.17 -20.65
CA LYS A 29 3.83 -5.44 -19.39
C LYS A 29 4.17 -3.98 -19.64
N VAL A 30 3.84 -3.11 -18.70
CA VAL A 30 4.21 -1.68 -18.72
C VAL A 30 4.85 -1.28 -17.41
N GLN A 31 5.81 -0.36 -17.47
CA GLN A 31 6.38 0.29 -16.30
C GLN A 31 5.42 1.39 -15.84
N TYR A 32 4.92 1.29 -14.61
CA TYR A 32 4.04 2.31 -14.06
C TYR A 32 4.84 3.46 -13.44
N ALA A 33 4.32 4.68 -13.57
CA ALA A 33 4.85 5.81 -12.80
C ALA A 33 4.65 5.55 -11.30
N GLN A 34 5.68 5.89 -10.51
CA GLN A 34 5.60 5.82 -9.05
C GLN A 34 4.58 6.85 -8.55
N ARG A 35 3.64 6.37 -7.73
CA ARG A 35 2.58 7.15 -7.10
C ARG A 35 2.54 6.76 -5.63
N GLU A 36 3.51 7.28 -4.90
CA GLU A 36 3.56 7.13 -3.45
C GLU A 36 2.28 7.70 -2.84
N LEU A 37 1.50 6.81 -2.23
CA LEU A 37 0.33 7.19 -1.46
C LEU A 37 0.81 7.85 -0.17
N LEU A 38 0.07 8.86 0.28
CA LEU A 38 0.22 9.45 1.60
C LEU A 38 -0.31 8.43 2.62
N GLY A 39 0.51 7.43 2.94
CA GLY A 39 0.30 6.48 4.01
C GLY A 39 0.95 6.94 5.31
N PHE A 40 0.85 6.11 6.34
CA PHE A 40 1.61 6.31 7.58
C PHE A 40 3.09 6.01 7.32
N SER A 41 3.96 6.94 7.74
CA SER A 41 5.38 6.65 7.90
C SER A 41 5.60 5.65 9.02
N GLU A 42 6.80 5.07 9.13
CA GLU A 42 7.14 4.19 10.25
C GLU A 42 6.96 4.90 11.60
N SER A 43 7.31 6.19 11.69
CA SER A 43 7.09 6.99 12.89
C SER A 43 5.62 7.24 13.20
N ASP A 44 4.76 7.35 12.17
CA ASP A 44 3.31 7.46 12.39
C ASP A 44 2.75 6.13 12.92
N VAL A 45 3.26 4.99 12.43
CA VAL A 45 2.87 3.67 12.93
C VAL A 45 3.29 3.50 14.38
N GLU A 46 4.54 3.82 14.74
CA GLU A 46 5.00 3.78 16.13
C GLU A 46 4.17 4.69 17.05
N LEU A 47 3.83 5.90 16.59
CA LEU A 47 2.98 6.81 17.35
C LEU A 47 1.60 6.18 17.62
N ILE A 48 0.96 5.62 16.58
CA ILE A 48 -0.34 4.97 16.71
C ILE A 48 -0.27 3.77 17.67
N GLU A 49 0.77 2.94 17.56
CA GLU A 49 0.97 1.80 18.46
C GLU A 49 1.10 2.24 19.92
N ASN A 50 1.90 3.28 20.18
CA ASN A 50 2.06 3.84 21.52
C ASN A 50 0.74 4.39 22.08
N LEU A 51 -0.04 5.12 21.27
CA LEU A 51 -1.35 5.64 21.68
C LEU A 51 -2.34 4.51 22.02
N ILE A 52 -2.29 3.40 21.28
CA ILE A 52 -3.11 2.22 21.58
C ILE A 52 -2.71 1.60 22.92
N ILE A 53 -1.41 1.41 23.16
CA ILE A 53 -0.89 0.81 24.41
C ILE A 53 -1.27 1.68 25.61
N GLU A 54 -1.10 3.00 25.50
CA GLU A 54 -1.48 3.96 26.54
C GLU A 54 -2.96 3.80 26.91
N GLN A 55 -3.85 3.77 25.91
CA GLN A 55 -5.30 3.64 26.12
C GLN A 55 -5.73 2.30 26.73
N LEU A 56 -4.96 1.22 26.50
CA LEU A 56 -5.21 -0.11 27.05
C LEU A 56 -4.60 -0.33 28.44
N SER A 57 -3.69 0.55 28.86
CA SER A 57 -3.00 0.47 30.16
C SER A 57 -3.74 1.16 31.32
N LEU A 58 -4.88 1.79 31.02
CA LEU A 58 -5.83 2.39 31.97
C LEU A 58 -6.86 1.37 32.46
#